data_AF-A0A7V9H8Y6-F1
#
_entry.id   AF-A0A7V9H8Y6-F1
#
_cell.length_a   1.000
_cell.length_b   1.000
_cell.length_c   1.000
_cell.angle_alpha   90.00
_cell.angle_beta   90.00
_cell.angle_gamma   90.00
#
_symmetry.space_group_name_H-M   'P 1'
#
loop_
_entity.id
_entity.type
_entity.pdbx_description
1 polymer ?
#
loop_
_entity_poly.entity_id
_entity_poly.type
_entity_poly.pdbx_seq_one_letter_code
_entity_poly.pdbx_strand_id
1 'polypeptide(L)' 'MFTVLSIVQFIIAAGLIFLVLLHSGKDAGMSGAFGVGGGGGNVGGSLMERNLDRWTVGFAILFVFNTVALLRLDT' A
#
# COMPACT_ATOMS: atom_id res chain seq x y z
N MET A 1 3.15 27.77 -2.81
CA MET A 1 4.08 26.63 -2.95
C MET A 1 3.80 25.53 -1.91
N PHE A 2 3.62 25.87 -0.63
CA PHE A 2 3.19 24.93 0.43
C PHE A 2 1.96 24.09 0.10
N THR A 3 0.88 24.72 -0.36
CA THR A 3 -0.40 24.03 -0.62
C THR A 3 -0.25 22.88 -1.62
N VAL A 4 0.62 23.02 -2.63
CA VAL A 4 0.85 21.97 -3.62
C VAL A 4 1.55 20.76 -2.99
N LEU A 5 2.57 21.00 -2.15
CA LEU A 5 3.26 19.94 -1.42
C LEU A 5 2.34 19.23 -0.44
N SER A 6 1.49 19.97 0.30
CA SER A 6 0.50 19.39 1.21
C SER A 6 -0.55 18.53 0.51
N ILE A 7 -1.04 18.95 -0.66
CA ILE A 7 -2.01 18.17 -1.46
C ILE A 7 -1.36 16.87 -1.98
N VAL A 8 -0.14 16.96 -2.51
CA VAL A 8 0.60 15.78 -2.98
C VAL A 8 0.85 14.80 -1.82
N GLN A 9 1.23 15.31 -0.65
CA GLN A 9 1.44 14.52 0.55
C GLN A 9 0.16 13.79 0.98
N PHE A 10 -0.99 14.47 0.94
CA PHE A 10 -2.29 13.87 1.27
C PHE A 10 -2.64 12.71 0.32
N ILE A 11 -2.42 12.88 -0.98
CA ILE A 11 -2.67 11.84 -2.00
C ILE A 11 -1.76 10.62 -1.77
N ILE A 12 -0.48 10.84 -1.47
CA ILE A 12 0.47 9.75 -1.20
C ILE A 12 0.09 9.01 0.09
N ALA A 13 -0.34 9.72 1.14
CA ALA A 13 -0.84 9.12 2.38
C ALA A 13 -2.08 8.26 2.14
N ALA A 14 -3.05 8.78 1.38
CA ALA A 14 -4.28 8.04 1.06
C ALA A 14 -3.97 6.77 0.24
N GLY A 15 -3.07 6.87 -0.74
CA GLY A 15 -2.60 5.72 -1.52
C GLY A 15 -1.88 4.66 -0.67
N LEU A 16 -1.10 5.09 0.31
CA LEU A 16 -0.45 4.18 1.26
C LEU A 16 -1.43 3.47 2.18
N ILE A 17 -2.38 4.20 2.76
CA ILE A 17 -3.43 3.60 3.58
C ILE A 17 -4.18 2.54 2.76
N PHE A 18 -4.51 2.84 1.50
CA PHE A 18 -5.15 1.88 0.61
C PHE A 18 -4.28 0.64 0.35
N LEU A 19 -2.98 0.81 0.04
CA LEU A 19 -2.04 -0.30 -0.20
C LEU A 19 -1.84 -1.17 1.05
N VAL A 20 -1.76 -0.56 2.23
CA VAL A 20 -1.64 -1.27 3.51
C VAL A 20 -2.93 -2.02 3.85
N LEU A 21 -4.10 -1.41 3.62
CA LEU A 21 -5.39 -2.09 3.84
C LEU A 21 -5.61 -3.24 2.87
N LEU A 22 -5.11 -3.15 1.64
CA LEU A 22 -5.16 -4.25 0.67
C LEU A 22 -4.27 -5.43 1.13
N HIS A 23 -3.23 -5.14 1.92
CA HIS A 23 -2.45 -6.15 2.62
C HIS A 23 -3.28 -6.88 3.70
N SER A 24 -4.04 -6.14 4.52
CA SER A 24 -4.94 -6.72 5.54
C SER A 24 -6.21 -7.36 4.95
N GLY A 25 -6.73 -6.85 3.84
CA GLY A 25 -7.95 -7.32 3.18
C GLY A 25 -7.80 -8.70 2.51
N LYS A 26 -6.56 -9.06 2.16
CA LYS A 26 -6.18 -10.41 1.71
C LYS A 26 -6.39 -11.44 2.82
N ASP A 27 -6.10 -11.08 4.07
CA ASP A 27 -6.26 -11.96 5.25
C ASP A 27 -7.69 -11.88 5.83
N ALA A 28 -8.44 -10.82 5.53
CA ALA A 28 -9.82 -10.60 5.99
C ALA A 28 -10.92 -11.34 5.20
N GLY A 29 -10.58 -12.23 4.26
CA GLY A 29 -11.55 -13.21 3.76
C GLY A 29 -11.98 -13.13 2.29
N MET A 30 -11.18 -12.59 1.37
CA MET A 30 -11.44 -12.84 -0.06
C MET A 30 -11.19 -14.30 -0.47
N SER A 31 -10.29 -15.04 0.20
CA SER A 31 -10.17 -16.50 0.01
C SER A 31 -11.37 -17.29 0.55
N GLY A 32 -12.16 -16.71 1.47
CA GLY A 32 -13.34 -17.34 2.06
C GLY A 32 -14.67 -16.90 1.41
N ALA A 33 -14.71 -15.71 0.81
CA ALA A 33 -15.90 -15.18 0.15
C ALA A 33 -16.10 -15.70 -1.29
N PHE A 34 -15.04 -16.20 -1.95
CA PHE A 34 -15.13 -16.94 -3.21
C PHE A 34 -15.16 -18.46 -2.92
N GLY A 35 -16.26 -18.94 -2.36
CA GLY A 35 -16.51 -20.37 -2.08
C GLY A 35 -16.72 -21.23 -3.34
N VAL A 36 -15.77 -21.23 -4.29
CA VAL A 36 -15.78 -22.11 -5.46
C VAL A 36 -14.58 -23.05 -5.41
N GLY A 37 -14.86 -24.30 -5.02
CA GLY A 37 -14.08 -25.46 -5.45
C GLY A 37 -12.72 -25.67 -4.77
N GLY A 38 -12.61 -26.77 -4.02
CA GLY A 38 -11.32 -27.30 -3.59
C GLY A 38 -10.39 -27.63 -4.77
N GLY A 39 -9.09 -27.56 -4.51
CA GLY A 39 -8.04 -28.14 -5.35
C GLY A 39 -7.42 -27.17 -6.35
N GLY A 40 -6.39 -26.42 -5.93
CA GLY A 40 -5.65 -25.59 -6.88
C GLY A 40 -4.64 -24.61 -6.28
N GLY A 41 -3.65 -25.11 -5.54
CA GLY A 41 -2.33 -24.50 -5.46
C GLY A 41 -2.18 -23.16 -4.71
N ASN A 42 -1.66 -23.26 -3.48
CA ASN A 42 -0.86 -22.25 -2.77
C ASN A 42 0.45 -21.86 -3.53
N VAL A 43 0.45 -21.82 -4.87
CA VAL A 43 1.65 -21.65 -5.72
C VAL A 43 1.65 -20.32 -6.47
N GLY A 44 0.48 -19.67 -6.64
CA GLY A 44 0.37 -18.34 -7.29
C GLY A 44 0.31 -17.14 -6.33
N GLY A 45 -0.19 -17.34 -5.10
CA GLY A 45 -0.33 -16.28 -4.09
C GLY A 45 1.00 -15.70 -3.63
N SER A 46 2.00 -16.56 -3.41
CA SER A 46 3.30 -16.13 -2.85
C SER A 46 4.06 -15.13 -3.74
N LEU A 47 3.92 -15.22 -5.07
CA LEU A 47 4.55 -14.24 -5.98
C LEU A 47 3.79 -12.91 -5.99
N MET A 48 2.46 -12.95 -5.98
CA MET A 48 1.61 -11.76 -5.93
C MET A 48 1.81 -11.00 -4.61
N GLU A 49 1.87 -11.73 -3.49
CA GLU A 49 2.12 -11.19 -2.14
C GLU A 49 3.48 -10.49 -2.05
N ARG A 50 4.54 -11.14 -2.53
CA ARG A 50 5.89 -10.57 -2.54
C ARG A 50 6.02 -9.35 -3.44
N ASN A 51 5.23 -9.28 -4.51
CA ASN A 51 5.21 -8.09 -5.36
C ASN A 51 4.45 -6.95 -4.69
N LEU A 52 3.29 -7.20 -4.09
CA LEU A 52 2.54 -6.20 -3.32
C LEU A 52 3.37 -5.62 -2.17
N ASP A 53 4.06 -6.47 -1.41
CA ASP A 53 4.99 -6.03 -0.36
C ASP A 53 6.03 -5.04 -0.89
N ARG A 54 6.65 -5.37 -2.03
CA ARG A 54 7.68 -4.52 -2.63
C ARG A 54 7.15 -3.16 -3.07
N TRP A 55 5.92 -3.13 -3.60
CA TRP A 55 5.26 -1.87 -3.95
C TRP A 55 4.89 -1.05 -2.71
N THR A 56 4.34 -1.68 -1.67
CA THR A 56 3.99 -1.00 -0.41
C THR A 56 5.23 -0.42 0.27
N VAL A 57 6.33 -1.17 0.35
CA VAL A 57 7.60 -0.68 0.91
C VAL A 57 8.15 0.49 0.07
N GLY A 58 8.08 0.42 -1.26
CA GLY A 58 8.50 1.53 -2.13
C GLY A 58 7.69 2.81 -1.89
N PHE A 59 6.37 2.70 -1.82
CA PHE A 59 5.50 3.83 -1.50
C PHE A 59 5.71 4.35 -0.07
N ALA A 60 6.00 3.47 0.90
CA ALA A 60 6.23 3.85 2.30
C ALA A 60 7.49 4.70 2.43
N ILE A 61 8.56 4.32 1.75
CA ILE A 61 9.80 5.10 1.70
C ILE A 61 9.56 6.45 1.03
N LEU A 62 8.85 6.48 -0.11
CA LEU A 62 8.52 7.73 -0.83
C LEU A 62 7.73 8.70 0.05
N PHE A 63 6.77 8.18 0.83
CA PHE A 63 5.97 8.98 1.76
C PHE A 63 6.81 9.58 2.89
N VAL A 64 7.71 8.79 3.51
CA VAL A 64 8.59 9.32 4.56
C VAL A 64 9.49 10.41 4.01
N PHE A 65 10.07 10.21 2.82
CA PHE A 65 10.87 11.24 2.15
C PHE A 65 10.07 12.52 1.89
N ASN A 66 8.85 12.41 1.36
CA ASN A 66 8.00 13.57 1.10
C ASN A 66 7.57 14.26 2.42
N THR A 67 7.28 13.50 3.46
CA THR A 67 6.98 14.01 4.81
C THR A 67 8.14 14.84 5.37
N VAL A 68 9.36 14.31 5.29
CA VAL A 68 10.58 14.99 5.78
C VAL A 68 10.90 16.22 4.95
N ALA A 69 10.73 16.14 3.62
CA ALA A 69 10.92 17.30 2.73
C ALA A 69 9.93 18.42 3.06
N LEU A 70 8.65 18.09 3.25
CA LEU A 70 7.62 19.06 3.61
C LEU A 70 7.93 19.68 4.97
N LEU A 71 8.26 18.88 5.99
CA LEU A 71 8.62 19.38 7.33
C LEU A 71 9.82 20.34 7.31
N ARG A 72 10.83 20.06 6.48
CA ARG A 72 12.01 20.93 6.33
C ARG A 72 11.75 22.20 5.53
N LEU A 73 10.76 22.18 4.65
CA LEU A 73 10.34 23.36 3.91
C LEU A 73 9.44 24.26 4.75
N ASP A 74 8.61 23.70 5.65
CA ASP A 74 7.69 24.39 6.60
C ASP A 74 8.40 25.14 7.74
N THR A 75 9.62 24.73 8.12
CA THR A 75 10.48 25.43 9.10
C THR A 75 11.33 26.51 8.47
#